data_AF-A0A1V4GXT8-F1
#
_entry.id   AF-A0A1V4GXT8-F1
#
_cell.length_a   1.000
_cell.length_b   1.000
_cell.length_c   1.000
_cell.angle_alpha   90.00
_cell.angle_beta   90.00
_cell.angle_gamma   90.00
#
_symmetry.space_group_name_H-M   'P 1'
#
loop_
_entity.id
_entity.type
_entity.pdbx_description
1 polymer ?
#
loop_
_entity_poly.entity_id
_entity_poly.type
_entity_poly.pdbx_seq_one_letter_code
_entity_poly.pdbx_strand_id
1 'polypeptide(L)'
;MKNYCYDQELEKNSFKAYIYQYCHLHKIGIRDLAKKAGIARSTLYDLFDSDTSPKVYHFILLAKVMNVHPSFLLQLKWKEFAMNEQQFFGQEEMINSFGDGSGFVDETVPDGTIIPAGSDFIKTWTIQNIGNCIWQGRYLQCMDNLGVPKHPLSEDNHFNALIPKQDKIPIPDTEPGQSVMLSMEFAAPKIAGRYISYWKMMDEGGFLCFEEGVGLSVHIQVKTFNLAR
;
A
#
# COMPACT_ATOMS: atom_id res chain seq x y z
N MET A 1 19.30 -11.57 -31.20
CA MET A 1 17.98 -12.17 -30.89
C MET A 1 17.59 -12.09 -29.42
N LYS A 2 18.52 -11.96 -28.45
CA LYS A 2 18.18 -11.73 -27.02
C LYS A 2 17.62 -10.32 -26.72
N ASN A 3 17.90 -9.30 -27.53
CA ASN A 3 17.47 -7.91 -27.26
C ASN A 3 15.97 -7.65 -27.50
N TYR A 4 15.34 -8.35 -28.46
CA TYR A 4 13.93 -8.10 -28.81
C TYR A 4 12.93 -8.57 -27.74
N CYS A 5 13.26 -9.64 -26.99
CA CYS A 5 12.40 -10.13 -25.90
C CYS A 5 12.51 -9.24 -24.66
N TYR A 6 13.72 -8.71 -24.40
CA TYR A 6 14.00 -7.83 -23.26
C TYR A 6 13.33 -6.45 -23.45
N ASP A 7 13.43 -5.87 -24.64
CA ASP A 7 12.77 -4.59 -24.98
C ASP A 7 11.22 -4.67 -24.87
N GLN A 8 10.62 -5.84 -25.11
CA GLN A 8 9.16 -6.05 -25.00
C GLN A 8 8.64 -6.20 -23.56
N GLU A 9 9.45 -6.75 -22.64
CA GLU A 9 9.15 -6.76 -21.20
C GLU A 9 9.37 -5.38 -20.56
N LEU A 10 10.36 -4.63 -21.06
CA LEU A 10 10.69 -3.26 -20.65
C LEU A 10 9.58 -2.25 -20.97
N GLU A 11 8.96 -2.33 -22.15
CA GLU A 11 7.82 -1.47 -22.46
C GLU A 11 6.63 -1.73 -21.53
N LYS A 12 6.38 -2.98 -21.13
CA LYS A 12 5.27 -3.35 -20.24
C LYS A 12 5.40 -2.79 -18.82
N ASN A 13 6.61 -2.54 -18.34
CA ASN A 13 6.88 -2.07 -16.97
C ASN A 13 7.30 -0.59 -16.91
N SER A 14 7.01 0.19 -17.96
CA SER A 14 7.21 1.65 -17.96
C SER A 14 6.08 2.38 -17.23
N PHE A 15 6.37 3.58 -16.70
CA PHE A 15 5.34 4.42 -16.07
C PHE A 15 4.20 4.72 -17.06
N LYS A 16 4.55 5.01 -18.32
CA LYS A 16 3.59 5.27 -19.39
C LYS A 16 2.69 4.06 -19.65
N ALA A 17 3.25 2.86 -19.80
CA ALA A 17 2.46 1.66 -20.07
C ALA A 17 1.51 1.34 -18.90
N TYR A 18 1.99 1.49 -17.66
CA TYR A 18 1.18 1.30 -16.47
C TYR A 18 -0.06 2.22 -16.44
N ILE A 19 0.12 3.52 -16.75
CA ILE A 19 -0.99 4.47 -16.84
C ILE A 19 -2.01 4.05 -17.92
N TYR A 20 -1.56 3.63 -19.10
CA TYR A 20 -2.45 3.19 -20.17
C TYR A 20 -3.17 1.88 -19.83
N GLN A 21 -2.50 0.93 -19.18
CA GLN A 21 -3.10 -0.31 -18.72
C GLN A 21 -4.20 -0.05 -17.70
N TYR A 22 -3.96 0.84 -16.72
CA TYR A 22 -4.99 1.27 -15.78
C TYR A 22 -6.20 1.88 -16.51
N CYS A 23 -5.96 2.79 -17.46
CA CYS A 23 -7.04 3.40 -18.25
C CYS A 23 -7.87 2.35 -19.00
N HIS A 24 -7.21 1.35 -19.58
CA HIS A 24 -7.86 0.25 -20.28
C HIS A 24 -8.73 -0.60 -19.34
N LEU A 25 -8.18 -1.05 -18.21
CA LEU A 25 -8.88 -1.89 -17.23
C LEU A 25 -10.10 -1.17 -16.64
N HIS A 26 -9.98 0.13 -16.36
CA HIS A 26 -11.07 0.93 -15.80
C HIS A 26 -11.99 1.56 -16.85
N LYS A 27 -11.76 1.28 -18.15
CA LYS A 27 -12.55 1.81 -19.28
C LYS A 27 -12.70 3.34 -19.27
N ILE A 28 -11.62 4.04 -18.93
CA ILE A 28 -11.57 5.51 -18.93
C ILE A 28 -10.56 6.03 -19.95
N GLY A 29 -10.80 7.23 -20.47
CA GLY A 29 -9.79 7.92 -21.28
C GLY A 29 -8.68 8.50 -20.41
N ILE A 30 -7.48 8.65 -20.99
CA ILE A 30 -6.35 9.31 -20.30
C ILE A 30 -6.67 10.76 -19.88
N ARG A 31 -7.55 11.44 -20.63
CA ARG A 31 -8.04 12.79 -20.29
C ARG A 31 -8.91 12.76 -19.04
N ASP A 32 -9.72 11.72 -18.88
CA ASP A 32 -10.58 11.55 -17.72
C ASP A 32 -9.74 11.24 -16.49
N LEU A 33 -8.68 10.43 -16.64
CA LEU A 33 -7.72 10.20 -15.56
C LEU A 33 -7.06 11.50 -15.09
N ALA A 34 -6.51 12.31 -16.01
CA ALA A 34 -5.91 13.61 -15.68
C ALA A 34 -6.93 14.52 -14.95
N LYS A 35 -8.16 14.57 -15.45
CA LYS A 35 -9.25 15.34 -14.84
C LYS A 35 -9.60 14.85 -13.44
N LYS A 36 -9.72 13.53 -13.23
CA LYS A 36 -9.98 12.93 -11.92
C LYS A 36 -8.85 13.21 -10.93
N ALA A 37 -7.60 13.21 -11.40
CA ALA A 37 -6.43 13.53 -10.58
C ALA A 37 -6.27 15.04 -10.32
N GLY A 38 -7.05 15.90 -10.98
CA GLY A 38 -6.95 17.35 -10.82
C GLY A 38 -5.68 17.95 -11.44
N ILE A 39 -5.09 17.30 -12.44
CA ILE A 39 -3.90 17.79 -13.15
C ILE A 39 -4.24 18.19 -14.59
N ALA A 40 -3.51 19.17 -15.12
CA ALA A 40 -3.65 19.56 -16.52
C ALA A 40 -3.25 18.38 -17.42
N ARG A 41 -3.90 18.27 -18.58
CA ARG A 41 -3.58 17.22 -19.54
C ARG A 41 -2.11 17.28 -19.95
N SER A 42 -1.61 18.47 -20.31
CA SER A 42 -0.20 18.67 -20.67
C SER A 42 0.73 18.12 -19.60
N THR A 43 0.47 18.46 -18.33
CA THR A 43 1.25 17.95 -17.19
C THR A 43 1.30 16.42 -17.16
N LEU A 44 0.22 15.70 -17.45
CA LEU A 44 0.26 14.23 -17.52
C LEU A 44 1.15 13.71 -18.67
N TYR A 45 1.15 14.39 -19.82
CA TYR A 45 2.06 14.00 -20.92
C TYR A 45 3.51 14.37 -20.61
N ASP A 46 3.76 15.48 -19.94
CA ASP A 46 5.09 15.87 -19.48
C ASP A 46 5.66 14.80 -18.54
N LEU A 47 4.83 14.18 -17.69
CA LEU A 47 5.26 13.06 -16.83
C LEU A 47 5.72 11.82 -17.62
N PHE A 48 5.27 11.63 -18.86
CA PHE A 48 5.72 10.52 -19.70
C PHE A 48 7.06 10.79 -20.37
N ASP A 49 7.44 12.06 -20.48
CA ASP A 49 8.70 12.45 -21.08
C ASP A 49 9.86 12.13 -20.12
N SER A 50 10.95 11.58 -20.65
CA SER A 50 12.16 11.27 -19.87
C SER A 50 12.97 12.51 -19.52
N ASP A 51 12.77 13.64 -20.19
CA ASP A 51 13.63 14.82 -20.01
C ASP A 51 13.01 15.88 -19.09
N THR A 52 11.82 15.62 -18.56
CA THR A 52 11.15 16.54 -17.65
C THR A 52 11.62 16.30 -16.21
N SER A 53 11.57 17.36 -15.39
CA SER A 53 11.74 17.25 -13.93
C SER A 53 10.35 17.27 -13.28
N PRO A 54 9.67 16.11 -13.19
CA PRO A 54 8.31 16.07 -12.71
C PRO A 54 8.23 16.32 -11.20
N LYS A 55 7.25 17.13 -10.79
CA LYS A 55 6.97 17.33 -9.36
C LYS A 55 6.38 16.06 -8.75
N VAL A 56 6.97 15.58 -7.65
CA VAL A 56 6.50 14.42 -6.86
C VAL A 56 5.00 14.51 -6.55
N TYR A 57 4.52 15.72 -6.29
CA TYR A 57 3.10 16.00 -6.03
C TYR A 57 2.14 15.41 -7.08
N HIS A 58 2.48 15.42 -8.38
CA HIS A 58 1.59 14.89 -9.41
C HIS A 58 1.45 13.36 -9.33
N PHE A 59 2.50 12.65 -8.93
CA PHE A 59 2.43 11.20 -8.72
C PHE A 59 1.56 10.85 -7.53
N ILE A 60 1.59 11.64 -6.46
CA ILE A 60 0.70 11.47 -5.30
C ILE A 60 -0.77 11.62 -5.73
N LEU A 61 -1.08 12.62 -6.56
CA LEU A 61 -2.44 12.82 -7.08
C LEU A 61 -2.91 11.67 -7.97
N LEU A 62 -2.05 11.16 -8.85
CA LEU A 62 -2.35 10.01 -9.69
C LEU A 62 -2.54 8.74 -8.87
N ALA A 63 -1.60 8.46 -7.96
CA ALA A 63 -1.63 7.31 -7.06
C ALA A 63 -2.94 7.24 -6.26
N LYS A 64 -3.41 8.39 -5.76
CA LYS A 64 -4.69 8.50 -5.07
C LYS A 64 -5.89 8.09 -5.93
N VAL A 65 -5.94 8.54 -7.19
CA VAL A 65 -7.05 8.17 -8.10
C VAL A 65 -6.96 6.72 -8.54
N MET A 66 -5.73 6.25 -8.73
CA MET A 66 -5.44 4.90 -9.19
C MET A 66 -5.51 3.84 -8.08
N ASN A 67 -5.64 4.27 -6.83
CA ASN A 67 -5.62 3.43 -5.64
C ASN A 67 -4.36 2.55 -5.61
N VAL A 68 -3.18 3.17 -5.73
CA VAL A 68 -1.87 2.54 -5.62
C VAL A 68 -0.92 3.39 -4.78
N HIS A 69 0.18 2.80 -4.31
CA HIS A 69 1.16 3.52 -3.50
C HIS A 69 1.96 4.52 -4.36
N PRO A 70 2.16 5.78 -3.90
CA PRO A 70 2.89 6.78 -4.70
C PRO A 70 4.32 6.37 -5.05
N SER A 71 5.04 5.68 -4.16
CA SER A 71 6.42 5.26 -4.43
C SER A 71 6.50 4.29 -5.62
N PHE A 72 5.46 3.50 -5.86
CA PHE A 72 5.43 2.60 -7.00
C PHE A 72 5.45 3.37 -8.32
N LEU A 73 4.60 4.40 -8.45
CA LEU A 73 4.60 5.25 -9.64
C LEU A 73 5.91 6.02 -9.83
N LEU A 74 6.52 6.48 -8.73
CA LEU A 74 7.83 7.14 -8.74
C LEU A 74 8.91 6.14 -9.20
N GLN A 75 8.95 4.93 -8.66
CA GLN A 75 9.90 3.89 -9.07
C GLN A 75 9.75 3.54 -10.56
N LEU A 76 8.51 3.38 -11.06
CA LEU A 76 8.27 3.14 -12.48
C LEU A 76 8.86 4.27 -13.34
N LYS A 77 8.73 5.53 -12.90
CA LYS A 77 9.29 6.68 -13.61
C LYS A 77 10.82 6.71 -13.54
N TRP A 78 11.40 6.50 -12.36
CA TRP A 78 12.85 6.58 -12.16
C TRP A 78 13.63 5.40 -12.75
N LYS A 79 13.01 4.23 -12.90
CA LYS A 79 13.58 3.13 -13.69
C LYS A 79 13.87 3.58 -15.14
N GLU A 80 13.04 4.44 -15.72
CA GLU A 80 13.28 5.03 -17.06
C GLU A 80 14.52 5.95 -17.06
N PHE A 81 14.72 6.73 -16.00
CA PHE A 81 15.87 7.65 -15.88
C PHE A 81 17.20 6.91 -15.66
N ALA A 82 17.24 5.96 -14.72
CA ALA A 82 18.45 5.22 -14.37
C ALA A 82 19.00 4.41 -15.56
N MET A 83 18.13 4.01 -16.49
CA MET A 83 18.53 3.27 -17.69
C MET A 83 19.12 4.14 -18.80
N ASN A 84 18.88 5.46 -18.79
CA ASN A 84 19.49 6.39 -19.74
C ASN A 84 20.93 6.80 -19.36
N GLU A 85 21.36 6.57 -18.11
CA GLU A 85 22.74 6.81 -17.65
C GLU A 85 23.67 5.58 -17.80
N GLN A 86 23.17 4.45 -18.32
CA GLN A 86 23.90 3.17 -18.41
C GLN A 86 25.16 3.15 -19.31
N GLN A 87 25.67 4.29 -19.78
CA GLN A 87 27.03 4.35 -20.33
C GLN A 87 28.13 4.42 -19.25
N PHE A 88 27.81 4.66 -17.97
CA PHE A 88 28.82 4.66 -16.91
C PHE A 88 28.32 3.95 -15.64
N PHE A 89 29.12 2.96 -15.20
CA PHE A 89 29.00 2.13 -13.99
C PHE A 89 28.18 0.84 -14.10
N GLY A 90 28.86 -0.29 -13.85
CA GLY A 90 28.26 -1.61 -13.71
C GLY A 90 27.27 -1.63 -12.55
N GLN A 91 25.98 -1.74 -12.87
CA GLN A 91 24.86 -1.69 -11.94
C GLN A 91 23.96 -2.93 -12.04
N GLU A 92 24.52 -4.14 -12.05
CA GLU A 92 23.69 -5.33 -11.74
C GLU A 92 23.34 -5.40 -10.24
N GLU A 93 24.06 -4.68 -9.37
CA GLU A 93 23.85 -4.70 -7.91
C GLU A 93 22.90 -3.61 -7.39
N MET A 94 22.80 -2.43 -8.03
CA MET A 94 21.90 -1.35 -7.56
C MET A 94 20.44 -1.53 -7.97
N ILE A 95 20.15 -2.13 -9.14
CA ILE A 95 18.77 -2.39 -9.58
C ILE A 95 18.14 -3.53 -8.77
N ASN A 96 18.98 -4.46 -8.24
CA ASN A 96 18.60 -5.52 -7.32
C ASN A 96 18.45 -5.06 -5.86
N SER A 97 18.69 -3.78 -5.53
CA SER A 97 18.59 -3.27 -4.16
C SER A 97 17.16 -2.97 -3.68
N PHE A 98 16.18 -2.93 -4.59
CA PHE A 98 14.77 -2.99 -4.20
C PHE A 98 14.42 -4.45 -3.93
N GLY A 99 14.77 -4.94 -2.73
CA GLY A 99 14.40 -6.27 -2.26
C GLY A 99 12.90 -6.42 -2.03
N ASP A 100 12.54 -7.03 -0.91
CA ASP A 100 11.16 -7.09 -0.46
C ASP A 100 10.63 -5.71 -0.04
N GLY A 101 9.34 -5.44 -0.22
CA GLY A 101 8.77 -4.14 0.15
C GLY A 101 7.24 -4.09 0.09
N SER A 102 6.63 -3.49 1.12
CA SER A 102 5.18 -3.29 1.25
C SER A 102 4.82 -1.81 1.39
N GLY A 103 3.81 -1.36 0.63
CA GLY A 103 3.26 -0.02 0.70
C GLY A 103 1.80 -0.01 1.14
N PHE A 104 1.43 0.86 2.08
CA PHE A 104 0.04 1.08 2.48
C PHE A 104 -0.68 1.96 1.46
N VAL A 105 -1.80 1.51 0.91
CA VAL A 105 -2.53 2.24 -0.12
C VAL A 105 -3.75 2.97 0.45
N ASP A 106 -4.64 2.23 1.10
CA ASP A 106 -5.91 2.77 1.60
C ASP A 106 -6.52 1.86 2.68
N GLU A 107 -7.57 2.32 3.36
CA GLU A 107 -8.28 1.57 4.38
C GLU A 107 -9.78 1.87 4.46
N THR A 108 -10.54 0.89 4.93
CA THR A 108 -11.94 1.05 5.35
C THR A 108 -12.24 0.01 6.40
N VAL A 109 -12.70 0.30 7.61
CA VAL A 109 -13.10 1.60 8.15
C VAL A 109 -11.89 2.51 8.43
N PRO A 110 -11.94 3.82 8.10
CA PRO A 110 -10.85 4.75 8.40
C PRO A 110 -10.58 4.89 9.90
N ASP A 111 -9.31 5.13 10.24
CA ASP A 111 -8.91 5.34 11.63
C ASP A 111 -9.60 6.56 12.28
N GLY A 112 -9.93 6.41 13.57
CA GLY A 112 -10.67 7.40 14.34
C GLY A 112 -12.19 7.36 14.15
N THR A 113 -12.71 6.42 13.34
CA THR A 113 -14.16 6.27 13.14
C THR A 113 -14.88 5.96 14.46
N ILE A 114 -16.04 6.58 14.65
CA ILE A 114 -16.92 6.32 15.79
C ILE A 114 -17.74 5.06 15.50
N ILE A 115 -17.59 4.05 16.35
CA ILE A 115 -18.31 2.78 16.26
C ILE A 115 -19.25 2.64 17.46
N PRO A 116 -20.52 2.24 17.27
CA PRO A 116 -21.43 1.95 18.37
C PRO A 116 -20.91 0.82 19.27
N ALA A 117 -21.03 1.01 20.58
CA ALA A 117 -20.64 0.00 21.57
C ALA A 117 -21.36 -1.34 21.32
N GLY A 118 -20.59 -2.44 21.33
CA GLY A 118 -21.10 -3.80 21.12
C GLY A 118 -21.45 -4.17 19.68
N SER A 119 -21.18 -3.31 18.69
CA SER A 119 -21.42 -3.62 17.27
C SER A 119 -20.24 -4.32 16.60
N ASP A 120 -20.53 -5.13 15.59
CA ASP A 120 -19.50 -5.73 14.73
C ASP A 120 -19.18 -4.80 13.56
N PHE A 121 -17.91 -4.79 13.13
CA PHE A 121 -17.47 -4.09 11.93
C PHE A 121 -16.32 -4.82 11.23
N ILE A 122 -16.12 -4.52 9.94
CA ILE A 122 -15.03 -5.08 9.13
C ILE A 122 -14.03 -3.96 8.85
N LYS A 123 -12.77 -4.18 9.21
CA LYS A 123 -11.64 -3.36 8.77
C LYS A 123 -10.97 -4.06 7.59
N THR A 124 -10.64 -3.30 6.58
CA THR A 124 -10.00 -3.69 5.35
C THR A 124 -8.86 -2.73 5.09
N TRP A 125 -7.66 -3.27 4.87
CA TRP A 125 -6.51 -2.51 4.39
C TRP A 125 -6.21 -2.91 2.95
N THR A 126 -5.91 -1.92 2.12
CA THR A 126 -5.33 -2.13 0.80
C THR A 126 -3.83 -1.91 0.93
N ILE A 127 -3.04 -2.93 0.59
CA ILE A 127 -1.58 -2.83 0.53
C ILE A 127 -1.10 -3.20 -0.87
N GLN A 128 0.11 -2.76 -1.22
CA GLN A 128 0.74 -3.04 -2.50
C GLN A 128 2.13 -3.63 -2.29
N ASN A 129 2.47 -4.64 -3.09
CA ASN A 129 3.85 -5.08 -3.22
C ASN A 129 4.62 -4.02 -4.02
N ILE A 130 5.47 -3.26 -3.32
CA ILE A 130 6.30 -2.19 -3.91
C ILE A 130 7.78 -2.62 -4.02
N GLY A 131 8.07 -3.88 -3.69
CA GLY A 131 9.37 -4.51 -3.89
C GLY A 131 9.46 -5.18 -5.25
N ASN A 132 10.52 -5.97 -5.44
CA ASN A 132 10.72 -6.76 -6.66
C ASN A 132 10.54 -8.28 -6.43
N CYS A 133 10.28 -8.72 -5.20
CA CYS A 133 10.06 -10.13 -4.86
C CYS A 133 8.57 -10.45 -4.79
N ILE A 134 8.16 -11.61 -5.32
CA ILE A 134 6.79 -12.12 -5.17
C ILE A 134 6.53 -12.40 -3.69
N TRP A 135 5.37 -11.99 -3.18
CA TRP A 135 4.91 -12.41 -1.87
C TRP A 135 4.25 -13.78 -2.00
N GLN A 136 4.79 -14.79 -1.30
CA GLN A 136 4.22 -16.14 -1.25
C GLN A 136 4.24 -16.65 0.18
N GLY A 137 3.19 -17.39 0.57
CA GLY A 137 3.09 -17.99 1.91
C GLY A 137 3.03 -16.98 3.06
N ARG A 138 2.65 -15.72 2.80
CA ARG A 138 2.63 -14.65 3.81
C ARG A 138 1.29 -14.53 4.50
N TYR A 139 1.31 -13.98 5.70
CA TYR A 139 0.11 -13.63 6.43
C TYR A 139 0.30 -12.34 7.24
N LEU A 140 -0.80 -11.66 7.52
CA LEU A 140 -0.86 -10.53 8.44
C LEU A 140 -1.20 -11.06 9.83
N GLN A 141 -0.35 -10.80 10.82
CA GLN A 141 -0.47 -11.28 12.20
C GLN A 141 -0.83 -10.15 13.15
N CYS A 142 -1.79 -10.39 14.05
CA CYS A 142 -2.11 -9.51 15.16
C CYS A 142 -0.97 -9.53 16.20
N MET A 143 -0.45 -8.35 16.53
CA MET A 143 0.70 -8.17 17.41
C MET A 143 0.30 -7.88 18.87
N ASP A 144 -0.99 -7.74 19.16
CA ASP A 144 -1.45 -7.21 20.45
C ASP A 144 -1.07 -8.05 21.66
N ASN A 145 -0.91 -9.36 21.47
CA ASN A 145 -0.64 -10.34 22.52
C ASN A 145 0.73 -11.03 22.40
N LEU A 146 1.57 -10.62 21.45
CA LEU A 146 2.82 -11.34 21.12
C LEU A 146 4.07 -10.84 21.87
N GLY A 147 3.95 -9.83 22.74
CA GLY A 147 5.08 -9.30 23.53
C GLY A 147 6.16 -8.59 22.69
N VAL A 148 5.92 -8.37 21.40
CA VAL A 148 6.78 -7.64 20.47
C VAL A 148 6.41 -6.14 20.49
N PRO A 149 7.36 -5.21 20.30
CA PRO A 149 7.04 -3.79 20.18
C PRO A 149 5.98 -3.53 19.11
N LYS A 150 4.86 -2.94 19.53
CA LYS A 150 3.67 -2.73 18.69
C LYS A 150 3.86 -1.58 17.70
N HIS A 151 4.49 -0.50 18.13
CA HIS A 151 4.77 0.69 17.32
C HIS A 151 6.03 1.41 17.85
N PRO A 152 6.92 1.95 17.01
CA PRO A 152 8.13 2.67 17.45
C PRO A 152 7.87 3.92 18.32
N LEU A 153 6.61 4.41 18.32
CA LEU A 153 6.15 5.60 19.06
C LEU A 153 5.09 5.28 20.14
N SER A 154 4.97 4.02 20.58
CA SER A 154 3.89 3.60 21.50
C SER A 154 4.12 3.96 22.97
N GLU A 155 5.20 4.65 23.35
CA GLU A 155 5.54 4.88 24.77
C GLU A 155 4.51 5.76 25.52
N ASP A 156 3.69 6.57 24.84
CA ASP A 156 2.80 7.55 25.48
C ASP A 156 1.30 7.42 25.19
N ASN A 157 0.89 6.40 24.44
CA ASN A 157 -0.46 6.34 23.88
C ASN A 157 -1.40 5.42 24.67
N HIS A 158 -2.22 6.02 25.55
CA HIS A 158 -3.26 5.37 26.37
C HIS A 158 -4.43 4.81 25.53
N PHE A 159 -4.17 3.84 24.68
CA PHE A 159 -5.21 3.12 23.93
C PHE A 159 -5.54 1.77 24.57
N ASN A 160 -6.82 1.40 24.54
CA ASN A 160 -7.23 0.05 24.91
C ASN A 160 -6.97 -0.91 23.73
N ALA A 161 -6.68 -2.18 24.03
CA ALA A 161 -6.55 -3.20 22.98
C ALA A 161 -7.90 -3.52 22.34
N LEU A 162 -7.96 -3.50 21.02
CA LEU A 162 -9.10 -3.97 20.24
C LEU A 162 -8.92 -5.47 19.93
N ILE A 163 -9.96 -6.27 20.10
CA ILE A 163 -9.88 -7.72 19.93
C ILE A 163 -10.44 -8.09 18.54
N PRO A 164 -9.62 -8.62 17.62
CA PRO A 164 -10.12 -9.16 16.37
C PRO A 164 -10.78 -10.53 16.56
N LYS A 165 -11.65 -10.92 15.62
CA LYS A 165 -12.27 -12.25 15.62
C LYS A 165 -11.28 -13.37 15.27
N GLN A 166 -10.20 -13.04 14.57
CA GLN A 166 -9.09 -13.94 14.24
C GLN A 166 -7.78 -13.21 14.51
N ASP A 167 -6.69 -13.95 14.72
CA ASP A 167 -5.37 -13.37 14.97
C ASP A 167 -4.50 -13.26 13.72
N LYS A 168 -4.94 -13.83 12.58
CA LYS A 168 -4.20 -13.82 11.32
C LYS A 168 -5.09 -13.67 10.09
N ILE A 169 -4.54 -13.08 9.03
CA ILE A 169 -5.15 -12.97 7.70
C ILE A 169 -4.16 -13.54 6.68
N PRO A 170 -4.49 -14.59 5.91
CA PRO A 170 -3.62 -15.03 4.82
C PRO A 170 -3.50 -13.93 3.76
N ILE A 171 -2.31 -13.72 3.25
CA ILE A 171 -2.05 -12.78 2.14
C ILE A 171 -1.95 -13.64 0.87
N PRO A 172 -2.87 -13.47 -0.10
CA PRO A 172 -2.75 -14.09 -1.41
C PRO A 172 -1.39 -13.84 -2.06
N ASP A 173 -0.93 -14.77 -2.91
CA ASP A 173 0.26 -14.57 -3.71
C ASP A 173 0.15 -13.24 -4.49
N THR A 174 1.11 -12.35 -4.27
CA THR A 174 1.05 -10.96 -4.75
C THR A 174 2.34 -10.61 -5.50
N GLU A 175 2.21 -10.42 -6.80
CA GLU A 175 3.32 -10.04 -7.68
C GLU A 175 3.79 -8.59 -7.42
N PRO A 176 5.04 -8.25 -7.77
CA PRO A 176 5.51 -6.86 -7.77
C PRO A 176 4.53 -5.91 -8.49
N GLY A 177 4.16 -4.83 -7.80
CA GLY A 177 3.20 -3.84 -8.28
C GLY A 177 1.73 -4.21 -8.09
N GLN A 178 1.39 -5.44 -7.68
CA GLN A 178 0.01 -5.81 -7.38
C GLN A 178 -0.44 -5.31 -6.00
N SER A 179 -1.72 -4.97 -5.91
CA SER A 179 -2.38 -4.59 -4.66
C SER A 179 -3.32 -5.70 -4.20
N VAL A 180 -3.46 -5.82 -2.88
CA VAL A 180 -4.33 -6.79 -2.23
C VAL A 180 -5.13 -6.13 -1.10
N MET A 181 -6.38 -6.55 -0.95
CA MET A 181 -7.27 -6.12 0.13
C MET A 181 -7.32 -7.19 1.22
N LEU A 182 -6.96 -6.83 2.44
CA LEU A 182 -6.92 -7.71 3.60
C LEU A 182 -7.98 -7.28 4.60
N SER A 183 -8.91 -8.16 4.96
CA SER A 183 -10.04 -7.84 5.83
C SER A 183 -10.05 -8.63 7.13
N MET A 184 -10.41 -7.97 8.23
CA MET A 184 -10.57 -8.54 9.56
C MET A 184 -11.86 -8.06 10.20
N GLU A 185 -12.62 -8.98 10.77
CA GLU A 185 -13.80 -8.69 11.57
C GLU A 185 -13.40 -8.35 13.01
N PHE A 186 -14.03 -7.32 13.55
CA PHE A 186 -13.86 -6.87 14.93
C PHE A 186 -15.21 -6.72 15.62
N ALA A 187 -15.23 -6.98 16.93
CA ALA A 187 -16.35 -6.64 17.80
C ALA A 187 -15.98 -5.40 18.61
N ALA A 188 -16.73 -4.31 18.44
CA ALA A 188 -16.54 -3.10 19.22
C ALA A 188 -16.86 -3.38 20.70
N PRO A 189 -15.95 -3.05 21.63
CA PRO A 189 -16.20 -3.25 23.05
C PRO A 189 -17.47 -2.54 23.55
N LYS A 190 -18.02 -3.02 24.67
CA LYS A 190 -19.22 -2.40 25.29
C LYS A 190 -18.88 -1.12 26.06
N ILE A 191 -17.61 -0.91 26.37
CA ILE A 191 -17.12 0.22 27.13
C ILE A 191 -16.69 1.30 26.14
N ALA A 192 -17.15 2.53 26.36
CA ALA A 192 -16.73 3.67 25.55
C ALA A 192 -15.24 3.95 25.76
N GLY A 193 -14.53 4.30 24.69
CA GLY A 193 -13.09 4.52 24.76
C GLY A 193 -12.44 4.54 23.38
N ARG A 194 -11.12 4.72 23.37
CA ARG A 194 -10.30 4.61 22.15
C ARG A 194 -9.63 3.24 22.14
N TYR A 195 -9.74 2.55 21.02
CA TYR A 195 -9.26 1.19 20.87
C TYR A 195 -8.35 1.09 19.65
N ILE A 196 -7.26 0.34 19.80
CA ILE A 196 -6.29 0.10 18.73
C ILE A 196 -5.94 -1.39 18.64
N SER A 197 -5.65 -1.86 17.43
CA SER A 197 -5.01 -3.16 17.19
C SER A 197 -3.92 -3.02 16.13
N TYR A 198 -2.79 -3.69 16.36
CA TYR A 198 -1.60 -3.61 15.51
C TYR A 198 -1.31 -4.91 14.79
N TRP A 199 -0.84 -4.81 13.56
CA TRP A 199 -0.71 -5.93 12.64
C TRP A 199 0.59 -5.84 11.85
N LYS A 200 1.32 -6.95 11.74
CA LYS A 200 2.55 -7.03 10.92
C LYS A 200 2.52 -8.23 9.98
N MET A 201 3.19 -8.08 8.84
CA MET A 201 3.34 -9.15 7.86
C MET A 201 4.42 -10.13 8.34
N MET A 202 4.11 -11.42 8.28
CA MET A 202 5.02 -12.52 8.55
C MET A 202 5.09 -13.48 7.35
N ASP A 203 6.23 -14.17 7.24
CA ASP A 203 6.41 -15.27 6.29
C ASP A 203 5.83 -16.58 6.83
N GLU A 204 5.89 -17.64 6.03
CA GLU A 204 5.38 -18.97 6.40
C GLU A 204 6.07 -19.55 7.64
N GLY A 205 7.32 -19.14 7.92
CA GLY A 205 8.10 -19.54 9.09
C GLY A 205 7.74 -18.78 10.36
N GLY A 206 6.89 -17.75 10.27
CA GLY A 206 6.52 -16.89 11.39
C GLY A 206 7.52 -15.79 11.71
N PHE A 207 8.44 -15.49 10.79
CA PHE A 207 9.36 -14.36 10.92
C PHE A 207 8.76 -13.10 10.33
N LEU A 208 9.06 -11.95 10.94
CA LEU A 208 8.62 -10.65 10.42
C LEU A 208 9.27 -10.41 9.05
N CYS A 209 8.46 -10.13 8.02
CA CYS A 209 9.00 -9.75 6.72
C CYS A 209 9.68 -8.37 6.78
N PHE A 210 9.20 -7.49 7.67
CA PHE A 210 9.70 -6.12 7.84
C PHE A 210 9.87 -5.80 9.32
N GLU A 211 11.03 -6.12 9.91
CA GLU A 211 11.28 -5.96 11.35
C GLU A 211 11.10 -4.51 11.83
N GLU A 212 11.72 -3.56 11.13
CA GLU A 212 11.65 -2.12 11.39
C GLU A 212 10.34 -1.47 10.89
N GLY A 213 9.52 -2.23 10.15
CA GLY A 213 8.26 -1.75 9.60
C GLY A 213 7.24 -1.41 10.70
N VAL A 214 6.55 -0.28 10.53
CA VAL A 214 5.48 0.16 11.45
C VAL A 214 4.30 -0.82 11.47
N GLY A 215 4.04 -1.49 10.34
CA GLY A 215 2.90 -2.39 10.18
C GLY A 215 1.61 -1.64 9.85
N LEU A 216 0.49 -2.34 10.00
CA LEU A 216 -0.86 -1.82 9.84
C LEU A 216 -1.52 -1.68 11.22
N SER A 217 -2.45 -0.75 11.33
CA SER A 217 -3.26 -0.60 12.54
C SER A 217 -4.72 -0.37 12.22
N VAL A 218 -5.56 -0.61 13.21
CA VAL A 218 -6.92 -0.11 13.24
C VAL A 218 -7.12 0.67 14.52
N HIS A 219 -7.57 1.91 14.40
CA HIS A 219 -7.91 2.77 15.53
C HIS A 219 -9.37 3.21 15.44
N ILE A 220 -10.15 2.97 16.51
CA ILE A 220 -11.57 3.35 16.57
C ILE A 220 -11.90 4.09 17.86
N GLN A 221 -12.99 4.84 17.83
CA GLN A 221 -13.62 5.40 19.02
C GLN A 221 -14.96 4.70 19.27
N VAL A 222 -15.09 4.02 20.40
CA VAL A 222 -16.35 3.41 20.82
C VAL A 222 -17.19 4.43 21.60
N LYS A 223 -18.47 4.55 21.25
CA LYS A 223 -19.45 5.35 22.01
C LYS A 223 -20.71 4.55 22.35
N THR A 224 -21.20 4.75 23.57
CA THR A 224 -22.53 4.28 23.99
C THR A 224 -23.55 5.32 23.57
N PHE A 225 -24.48 4.94 22.70
CA PHE A 225 -25.62 5.78 22.38
C PHE A 225 -26.76 5.42 23.33
N ASN A 226 -27.02 6.26 24.33
CA ASN A 226 -28.21 6.11 25.16
C ASN A 226 -29.43 6.42 24.30
N LEU A 227 -30.26 5.41 24.01
CA LEU A 227 -31.61 5.66 23.54
C LEU A 227 -32.35 6.36 24.67
N ALA A 228 -32.73 7.62 24.45
CA ALA A 228 -33.60 8.35 25.35
C ALA A 228 -34.88 7.53 25.58
N ARG A 229 -35.19 7.27 26.86
CA ARG A 229 -36.48 6.71 27.29
C ARG A 229 -37.53 7.80 27.33
#